data_AF-A0A924L3B2-F1
#
_entry.id   AF-A0A924L3B2-F1
#
_cell.length_a   1.000
_cell.length_b   1.000
_cell.length_c   1.000
_cell.angle_alpha   90.00
_cell.angle_beta   90.00
_cell.angle_gamma   90.00
#
_symmetry.space_group_name_H-M   'P 1'
#
loop_
_entity.id
_entity.type
_entity.pdbx_description
1 polymer ?
#
loop_
_entity_poly.entity_id
_entity_poly.type
_entity_poly.pdbx_seq_one_letter_code
_entity_poly.pdbx_strand_id
1 'polypeptide(L)'
;MNDIQKAVGGITFDIKLDNDKWVVSSTAKGINNPKPVKYKAILTDADKKGDGKKDNIESALQEIDKEGKEKIADGEVTKTDADKIAADVKKDHPAVIQSISVMDGGENWDFEYIQKTSKKSIPKKQGSSDIKIGSYYKSKEGVFIKISSVAKDYTNATNVREGREMKFNTAALSKLITEKAWQLTTEAEVSKITPDKRFFPSSWSPGSDSIRPKLYESHGWATKSENKKKADLPGIKAEIYKVMKSMDPAKDIQWQTLKPEGRVEREADIHNYNPDAVEYHVDHEPDLAISWNGGDNNAKDDLRKDHVLNDSNLRVVTKQFNLAKPKTKYFLWVGRNFESEKLNVPKDAKAIGSNPFLTEHGKPIL
;
A
#
# COMPACT_ATOMS: atom_id res chain seq x y z
N MET A 1 -7.92 7.74 43.56
CA MET A 1 -7.25 7.19 44.76
C MET A 1 -8.17 7.53 45.91
N ASN A 2 -8.48 6.61 46.84
CA ASN A 2 -8.84 6.93 48.24
C ASN A 2 -9.32 5.68 49.02
N ASP A 3 -8.54 4.59 49.02
CA ASP A 3 -8.72 3.54 50.03
C ASP A 3 -7.47 3.53 50.90
N ILE A 4 -7.58 4.05 52.13
CA ILE A 4 -6.53 3.90 53.15
C ILE A 4 -6.91 2.68 53.99
N GLN A 5 -6.36 1.51 53.65
CA GLN A 5 -6.42 0.35 54.54
C GLN A 5 -5.31 0.45 55.59
N LYS A 6 -5.68 0.68 56.85
CA LYS A 6 -4.82 0.37 58.00
C LYS A 6 -5.35 -0.90 58.67
N ALA A 7 -4.59 -1.98 58.57
CA ALA A 7 -4.93 -3.24 59.22
C ALA A 7 -4.55 -3.17 60.72
N VAL A 8 -5.55 -3.30 61.59
CA VAL A 8 -5.35 -3.78 62.96
C VAL A 8 -5.64 -5.28 62.90
N GLY A 9 -4.81 -6.13 63.51
CA GLY A 9 -4.88 -7.59 63.36
C GLY A 9 -6.31 -8.13 63.50
N GLY A 10 -6.86 -8.67 62.41
CA GLY A 10 -8.19 -9.31 62.37
C GLY A 10 -9.40 -8.39 62.09
N ILE A 11 -9.19 -7.08 61.88
CA ILE A 11 -10.25 -6.12 61.53
C ILE A 11 -9.86 -5.31 60.28
N THR A 12 -10.72 -5.32 59.28
CA THR A 12 -10.63 -4.46 58.10
C THR A 12 -11.57 -3.27 58.27
N PHE A 13 -11.12 -2.07 57.92
CA PHE A 13 -11.98 -0.89 57.81
C PHE A 13 -12.11 -0.49 56.34
N ASP A 14 -13.32 -0.12 55.95
CA ASP A 14 -13.64 0.46 54.65
C ASP A 14 -14.20 1.87 54.91
N ILE A 15 -13.58 2.87 54.28
CA ILE A 15 -13.87 4.29 54.51
C ILE A 15 -14.29 4.88 53.17
N LYS A 16 -15.57 5.26 53.06
CA LYS A 16 -16.14 5.83 51.84
C LYS A 16 -16.72 7.20 52.11
N LEU A 17 -16.71 8.05 51.10
CA LEU A 17 -17.43 9.31 51.11
C LEU A 17 -18.86 9.05 50.63
N ASP A 18 -19.85 9.36 51.46
CA ASP A 18 -21.28 9.33 51.14
C ASP A 18 -21.83 10.74 51.41
N ASN A 19 -22.05 11.51 50.33
CA ASN A 19 -22.37 12.93 50.40
C ASN A 19 -21.32 13.74 51.19
N ASP A 20 -21.73 14.41 52.27
CA ASP A 20 -20.87 15.24 53.12
C ASP A 20 -20.30 14.47 54.34
N LYS A 21 -20.37 13.13 54.33
CA LYS A 21 -19.96 12.30 55.48
C LYS A 21 -18.99 11.18 55.08
N TRP A 22 -17.98 10.99 55.92
CA TRP A 22 -17.19 9.76 55.91
C TRP A 22 -17.98 8.65 56.57
N VAL A 23 -18.21 7.57 55.83
CA VAL A 23 -18.84 6.34 56.29
C VAL A 23 -17.74 5.32 56.52
N VAL A 24 -17.53 4.94 57.78
CA VAL A 24 -16.57 3.93 58.18
C VAL A 24 -17.32 2.66 58.52
N SER A 25 -17.17 1.65 57.67
CA SER A 25 -17.60 0.28 57.97
C SER A 25 -16.41 -0.55 58.44
N SER A 26 -16.67 -1.54 59.27
CA SER A 26 -15.65 -2.48 59.74
C SER A 26 -16.11 -3.91 59.54
N THR A 27 -15.14 -4.77 59.22
CA THR A 27 -15.32 -6.21 59.05
C THR A 27 -14.33 -6.91 59.96
N ALA A 28 -14.81 -7.79 60.84
CA ALA A 28 -13.97 -8.60 61.71
C ALA A 28 -14.26 -10.09 61.46
N LYS A 29 -13.24 -10.88 61.14
CA LYS A 29 -13.39 -12.33 60.82
C LYS A 29 -14.49 -12.62 59.78
N GLY A 30 -14.64 -11.76 58.77
CA GLY A 30 -15.65 -11.90 57.71
C GLY A 30 -17.06 -11.44 58.05
N ILE A 31 -17.32 -10.95 59.27
CA ILE A 31 -18.62 -10.40 59.68
C ILE A 31 -18.57 -8.88 59.60
N ASN A 32 -19.49 -8.29 58.84
CA ASN A 32 -19.63 -6.84 58.72
C ASN A 32 -20.36 -6.25 59.93
N ASN A 33 -19.86 -5.13 60.46
CA ASN A 33 -20.60 -4.35 61.43
C ASN A 33 -21.86 -3.76 60.76
N PRO A 34 -23.07 -4.09 61.24
CA PRO A 34 -24.31 -3.64 60.61
C PRO A 34 -24.57 -2.13 60.78
N LYS A 35 -23.80 -1.44 61.63
CA LYS A 35 -23.95 -0.01 61.91
C LYS A 35 -22.64 0.73 61.59
N PRO A 36 -22.46 1.22 60.36
CA PRO A 36 -21.29 2.02 60.04
C PRO A 36 -21.32 3.34 60.80
N VAL A 37 -20.14 3.84 61.17
CA VAL A 37 -20.03 5.12 61.85
C VAL A 37 -19.93 6.22 60.80
N LYS A 38 -20.71 7.29 60.99
CA LYS A 38 -20.76 8.43 60.06
C LYS A 38 -20.19 9.67 60.74
N TYR A 39 -19.21 10.30 60.11
CA TYR A 39 -18.62 11.56 60.56
C TYR A 39 -18.75 12.62 59.49
N LYS A 40 -19.07 13.87 59.86
CA LYS A 40 -19.09 14.98 58.90
C LYS A 40 -17.69 15.15 58.31
N ALA A 41 -17.60 15.13 56.99
CA ALA A 41 -16.34 15.29 56.29
C ALA A 41 -15.94 16.78 56.26
N ILE A 42 -14.70 17.08 56.62
CA ILE A 42 -14.09 18.39 56.35
C ILE A 42 -13.48 18.29 54.95
N LEU A 43 -14.20 18.81 53.95
CA LEU A 43 -13.84 18.73 52.54
C LEU A 43 -13.31 20.07 52.03
N THR A 44 -12.19 20.06 51.30
CA THR A 44 -11.75 21.22 50.53
C THR A 44 -12.54 21.32 49.21
N ASP A 45 -12.48 22.47 48.53
CA ASP A 45 -13.15 22.62 47.22
C ASP A 45 -12.55 21.72 46.13
N ALA A 46 -11.34 21.19 46.34
CA ALA A 46 -10.77 20.13 45.50
C ALA A 46 -11.40 18.76 45.78
N ASP A 47 -11.82 18.48 47.02
CA ASP A 47 -12.45 17.22 47.43
C ASP A 47 -13.95 17.18 47.09
N LYS A 48 -14.59 18.34 46.94
CA LYS A 48 -15.97 18.50 46.46
C LYS A 48 -16.11 18.32 44.94
N LYS A 49 -15.01 18.26 44.19
CA LYS A 49 -15.01 18.00 42.72
C LYS A 49 -15.10 16.50 42.41
N GLY A 50 -16.12 15.86 42.96
CA GLY A 50 -16.38 14.44 42.81
C GLY A 50 -17.87 14.12 42.82
N ASP A 51 -18.63 14.77 41.94
CA ASP A 51 -19.86 14.26 41.31
C ASP A 51 -20.37 15.27 40.27
N GLY A 52 -19.51 15.57 39.29
CA GLY A 52 -20.02 15.97 37.98
C GLY A 52 -20.43 14.69 37.27
N LYS A 53 -21.71 14.57 36.90
CA LYS A 53 -22.26 13.51 36.03
C LYS A 53 -21.18 13.09 35.03
N LYS A 54 -20.63 11.89 35.18
CA LYS A 54 -19.59 11.40 34.28
C LYS A 54 -20.24 11.25 32.91
N ASP A 55 -19.88 12.12 31.99
CA ASP A 55 -20.21 11.98 30.57
C ASP A 55 -19.69 10.61 30.11
N ASN A 56 -20.61 9.67 29.90
CA ASN A 56 -20.36 8.30 29.51
C ASN A 56 -21.29 7.92 28.36
N ILE A 57 -20.92 6.90 27.59
CA ILE A 57 -21.70 6.53 26.39
C ILE A 57 -23.14 6.14 26.73
N GLU A 58 -23.36 5.53 27.89
CA GLU A 58 -24.69 5.16 28.38
C GLU A 58 -25.59 6.38 28.63
N SER A 59 -25.04 7.48 29.16
CA SER A 59 -25.76 8.74 29.36
C SER A 59 -26.14 9.37 28.03
N ALA A 60 -25.25 9.30 27.02
CA ALA A 60 -25.54 9.81 25.67
C ALA A 60 -26.67 9.03 24.99
N LEU A 61 -26.69 7.69 25.15
CA LEU A 61 -27.76 6.86 24.61
C LEU A 61 -29.09 7.09 25.33
N GLN A 62 -29.07 7.26 26.66
CA GLN A 62 -30.26 7.62 27.43
C GLN A 62 -30.84 8.98 27.04
N GLU A 63 -30.00 9.93 26.59
CA GLU A 63 -30.47 11.23 26.10
C GLU A 63 -31.21 11.09 24.77
N ILE A 64 -30.75 10.24 23.85
CA ILE A 64 -31.49 9.90 22.62
C ILE A 64 -32.89 9.38 22.97
N ASP A 65 -32.98 8.43 23.91
CA ASP A 65 -34.27 7.86 24.33
C ASP A 65 -35.21 8.89 24.98
N LYS A 66 -34.63 9.81 25.76
CA LYS A 66 -35.37 10.85 26.47
C LYS A 66 -35.91 11.90 25.49
N GLU A 67 -35.04 12.47 24.66
CA GLU A 67 -35.46 13.47 23.68
C GLU A 67 -36.40 12.88 22.64
N GLY A 68 -36.17 11.64 22.22
CA GLY A 68 -37.07 10.90 21.34
C GLY A 68 -38.49 10.87 21.89
N LYS A 69 -38.67 10.55 23.19
CA LYS A 69 -39.99 10.55 23.85
C LYS A 69 -40.62 11.94 23.96
N GLU A 70 -39.82 12.97 24.21
CA GLU A 70 -40.30 14.36 24.30
C GLU A 70 -40.71 14.95 22.95
N LYS A 71 -40.18 14.41 21.86
CA LYS A 71 -40.39 14.87 20.48
C LYS A 71 -41.50 14.16 19.71
N ILE A 72 -42.15 13.17 20.31
CA ILE A 72 -43.30 12.50 19.70
C ILE A 72 -44.45 13.52 19.57
N ALA A 73 -44.74 13.94 18.34
CA ALA A 73 -45.91 14.72 18.00
C ALA A 73 -46.80 13.86 17.08
N ASP A 74 -48.09 13.74 17.41
CA ASP A 74 -49.05 12.90 16.67
C ASP A 74 -48.67 11.42 16.50
N GLY A 75 -47.80 10.91 17.38
CA GLY A 75 -47.40 9.50 17.43
C GLY A 75 -46.13 9.16 16.64
N GLU A 76 -45.50 10.13 15.97
CA GLU A 76 -44.31 9.91 15.15
C GLU A 76 -43.21 10.94 15.48
N VAL A 77 -41.95 10.56 15.23
CA VAL A 77 -40.79 11.45 15.27
C VAL A 77 -40.40 11.72 13.83
N THR A 78 -40.37 12.99 13.42
CA THR A 78 -39.97 13.31 12.04
C THR A 78 -38.45 13.18 11.87
N LYS A 79 -37.98 13.03 10.63
CA LYS A 79 -36.54 13.05 10.33
C LYS A 79 -35.84 14.29 10.88
N THR A 80 -36.50 15.45 10.78
CA THR A 80 -35.97 16.72 11.28
C THR A 80 -35.81 16.72 12.80
N ASP A 81 -36.72 16.06 13.52
CA ASP A 81 -36.59 15.89 14.97
C ASP A 81 -35.46 14.91 15.32
N ALA A 82 -35.33 13.80 14.61
CA ALA A 82 -34.24 12.85 14.80
C ALA A 82 -32.86 13.49 14.52
N ASP A 83 -32.71 14.26 13.45
CA ASP A 83 -31.49 15.00 13.12
C ASP A 83 -31.13 16.01 14.23
N LYS A 84 -32.15 16.63 14.83
CA LYS A 84 -31.96 17.54 15.96
C LYS A 84 -31.48 16.81 17.22
N ILE A 85 -32.08 15.67 17.55
CA ILE A 85 -31.66 14.81 18.67
C ILE A 85 -30.19 14.39 18.50
N ALA A 86 -29.78 13.97 17.30
CA ALA A 86 -28.38 13.63 17.03
C ALA A 86 -27.43 14.82 17.24
N ALA A 87 -27.84 16.03 16.84
CA ALA A 87 -27.05 17.24 17.02
C ALA A 87 -26.93 17.64 18.50
N ASP A 88 -28.03 17.56 19.26
CA ASP A 88 -28.08 17.91 20.68
C ASP A 88 -27.25 16.89 21.51
N VAL A 89 -27.39 15.58 21.27
CA VAL A 89 -26.59 14.53 21.93
C VAL A 89 -25.10 14.69 21.64
N LYS A 90 -24.70 15.03 20.41
CA LYS A 90 -23.28 15.27 20.08
C LYS A 90 -22.72 16.48 20.83
N LYS A 91 -23.55 17.51 21.02
CA LYS A 91 -23.19 18.77 21.68
C LYS A 91 -23.08 18.59 23.19
N ASP A 92 -23.95 17.77 23.77
CA ASP A 92 -24.06 17.57 25.22
C ASP A 92 -23.13 16.44 25.71
N HIS A 93 -22.76 15.51 24.83
CA HIS A 93 -21.81 14.41 25.10
C HIS A 93 -20.51 14.43 24.26
N PRO A 94 -19.81 15.58 24.14
CA PRO A 94 -18.67 15.71 23.24
C PRO A 94 -17.43 14.94 23.72
N ALA A 95 -17.38 14.52 24.99
CA ALA A 95 -16.25 13.77 25.53
C ALA A 95 -16.26 12.30 25.08
N VAL A 96 -17.43 11.75 24.75
CA VAL A 96 -17.61 10.33 24.41
C VAL A 96 -18.10 10.09 22.98
N ILE A 97 -18.80 11.03 22.35
CA ILE A 97 -19.23 10.93 20.95
C ILE A 97 -18.23 11.67 20.01
N GLN A 98 -17.70 10.96 19.01
CA GLN A 98 -16.91 11.55 17.92
C GLN A 98 -17.83 12.00 16.78
N SER A 99 -18.78 11.16 16.41
CA SER A 99 -19.82 11.44 15.41
C SER A 99 -21.08 10.64 15.73
N ILE A 100 -22.23 11.15 15.28
CA ILE A 100 -23.54 10.49 15.34
C ILE A 100 -24.32 10.93 14.09
N SER A 101 -25.09 10.02 13.50
CA SER A 101 -25.89 10.23 12.30
C SER A 101 -27.20 9.44 12.36
N VAL A 102 -28.23 9.97 11.70
CA VAL A 102 -29.57 9.38 11.64
C VAL A 102 -29.78 8.64 10.32
N MET A 103 -30.30 7.43 10.41
CA MET A 103 -30.61 6.54 9.29
C MET A 103 -32.08 6.16 9.30
N ASP A 104 -32.67 6.01 8.12
CA ASP A 104 -34.06 5.53 7.97
C ASP A 104 -34.09 4.00 8.17
N GLY A 105 -34.65 3.58 9.31
CA GLY A 105 -34.84 2.17 9.68
C GLY A 105 -36.22 1.62 9.30
N GLY A 106 -37.01 2.36 8.51
CA GLY A 106 -38.38 2.01 8.15
C GLY A 106 -39.37 2.47 9.21
N GLU A 107 -39.65 1.63 10.21
CA GLU A 107 -40.59 1.98 11.30
C GLU A 107 -39.95 2.88 12.37
N ASN A 108 -38.61 3.00 12.39
CA ASN A 108 -37.86 3.79 13.37
C ASN A 108 -36.74 4.59 12.71
N TRP A 109 -36.26 5.62 13.42
CA TRP A 109 -34.99 6.28 13.10
C TRP A 109 -33.85 5.61 13.86
N ASP A 110 -32.88 5.08 13.12
CA ASP A 110 -31.68 4.47 13.68
C ASP A 110 -30.58 5.49 13.86
N PHE A 111 -29.89 5.46 15.01
CA PHE A 111 -28.76 6.35 15.31
C PHE A 111 -27.45 5.57 15.26
N GLU A 112 -26.61 5.87 14.25
CA GLU A 112 -25.26 5.31 14.15
C GLU A 112 -24.25 6.29 14.74
N TYR A 113 -23.33 5.83 15.59
CA TYR A 113 -22.34 6.69 16.25
C TYR A 113 -20.94 6.08 16.35
N ILE A 114 -19.93 6.95 16.43
CA ILE A 114 -18.54 6.60 16.69
C ILE A 114 -18.17 7.08 18.09
N GLN A 115 -17.82 6.16 18.97
CA GLN A 115 -17.36 6.48 20.32
C GLN A 115 -15.89 6.93 20.33
N LYS A 116 -15.57 8.01 21.07
CA LYS A 116 -14.19 8.36 21.40
C LYS A 116 -13.59 7.33 22.34
N THR A 117 -12.66 6.51 21.85
CA THR A 117 -11.91 5.59 22.71
C THR A 117 -10.89 6.36 23.55
N SER A 118 -10.86 6.11 24.86
CA SER A 118 -9.82 6.66 25.73
C SER A 118 -8.46 6.07 25.37
N LYS A 119 -7.55 6.92 24.86
CA LYS A 119 -6.18 6.48 24.52
C LYS A 119 -5.36 6.27 25.79
N LYS A 120 -5.26 5.02 26.24
CA LYS A 120 -4.35 4.65 27.33
C LYS A 120 -2.92 4.65 26.81
N SER A 121 -2.18 5.72 27.13
CA SER A 121 -0.79 5.87 26.73
C SER A 121 0.10 5.51 27.91
N ILE A 122 0.94 4.49 27.76
CA ILE A 122 2.00 4.18 28.72
C ILE A 122 3.21 5.04 28.33
N PRO A 123 3.82 5.82 29.24
CA PRO A 123 5.04 6.55 28.90
C PRO A 123 6.10 5.57 28.41
N LYS A 124 6.59 5.77 27.18
CA LYS A 124 7.74 5.03 26.68
C LYS A 124 8.91 5.33 27.61
N LYS A 125 9.56 4.28 28.12
CA LYS A 125 10.88 4.39 28.74
C LYS A 125 11.80 5.03 27.69
N GLN A 126 12.32 6.22 27.97
CA GLN A 126 13.26 6.92 27.10
C GLN A 126 14.50 6.04 26.88
N GLY A 127 14.51 5.27 25.79
CA GLY A 127 15.69 4.65 25.24
C GLY A 127 16.09 5.48 24.02
N SER A 128 17.24 6.17 24.10
CA SER A 128 17.85 6.97 23.03
C SER A 128 16.97 8.12 22.50
N SER A 129 17.09 9.30 23.13
CA SER A 129 16.41 10.56 22.75
C SER A 129 16.69 11.06 21.31
N ASP A 130 17.63 10.45 20.59
CA ASP A 130 18.23 11.11 19.42
C ASP A 130 17.69 10.55 18.09
N ILE A 131 17.09 9.35 18.08
CA ILE A 131 16.55 8.73 16.88
C ILE A 131 15.04 8.97 16.82
N LYS A 132 14.62 9.84 15.91
CA LYS A 132 13.20 10.19 15.72
C LYS A 132 12.60 9.37 14.59
N ILE A 133 11.50 8.65 14.89
CA ILE A 133 10.71 7.96 13.86
C ILE A 133 10.19 8.98 12.85
N GLY A 134 10.28 8.64 11.57
CA GLY A 134 9.89 9.51 10.45
C GLY A 134 10.95 10.52 10.04
N SER A 135 12.00 10.73 10.84
CA SER A 135 13.11 11.62 10.47
C SER A 135 14.04 10.98 9.46
N TYR A 136 14.68 11.84 8.66
CA TYR A 136 15.66 11.46 7.66
C TYR A 136 17.07 11.72 8.19
N TYR A 137 18.00 10.82 7.89
CA TYR A 137 19.41 10.98 8.22
C TYR A 137 20.27 10.75 6.98
N LYS A 138 21.35 11.52 6.86
CA LYS A 138 22.35 11.43 5.79
C LYS A 138 23.70 10.99 6.37
N SER A 139 24.30 9.94 5.81
CA SER A 139 25.66 9.50 6.17
C SER A 139 26.73 10.38 5.51
N LYS A 140 27.98 10.29 5.99
CA LYS A 140 29.14 10.96 5.36
C LYS A 140 29.37 10.51 3.90
N GLU A 141 29.04 9.26 3.61
CA GLU A 141 29.12 8.65 2.27
C GLU A 141 27.93 9.02 1.37
N GLY A 142 26.98 9.83 1.86
CA GLY A 142 25.83 10.30 1.10
C GLY A 142 24.67 9.31 1.03
N VAL A 143 24.62 8.32 1.92
CA VAL A 143 23.46 7.43 2.07
C VAL A 143 22.37 8.16 2.84
N PHE A 144 21.13 8.08 2.37
CA PHE A 144 19.97 8.68 3.03
C PHE A 144 19.06 7.58 3.56
N ILE A 145 18.67 7.68 4.83
CA ILE A 145 17.72 6.75 5.45
C ILE A 145 16.52 7.50 6.05
N LYS A 146 15.36 6.87 6.04
CA LYS A 146 14.16 7.28 6.78
C LYS A 146 13.89 6.30 7.91
N ILE A 147 13.84 6.75 9.16
CA ILE A 147 13.56 5.87 10.29
C ILE A 147 12.09 5.42 10.26
N SER A 148 11.85 4.11 10.16
CA SER A 148 10.50 3.53 10.14
C SER A 148 10.06 3.06 11.53
N SER A 149 10.97 2.49 12.32
CA SER A 149 10.69 2.10 13.71
C SER A 149 11.95 2.07 14.57
N VAL A 150 11.79 2.26 15.88
CA VAL A 150 12.86 2.19 16.87
C VAL A 150 12.43 1.25 17.98
N ALA A 151 13.19 0.16 18.15
CA ALA A 151 13.10 -0.76 19.28
C ALA A 151 14.36 -0.62 20.17
N LYS A 152 14.44 -1.40 21.25
CA LYS A 152 15.57 -1.35 22.20
C LYS A 152 16.90 -1.74 21.53
N ASP A 153 16.87 -2.83 20.78
CA ASP A 153 18.09 -3.47 20.26
C ASP A 153 18.27 -3.22 18.75
N TYR A 154 17.22 -2.78 18.06
CA TYR A 154 17.29 -2.47 16.63
C TYR A 154 16.42 -1.29 16.20
N THR A 155 16.87 -0.63 15.15
CA THR A 155 16.17 0.45 14.45
C THR A 155 15.98 0.02 13.01
N ASN A 156 14.74 0.02 12.53
CA ASN A 156 14.47 -0.17 11.11
C ASN A 156 14.43 1.19 10.43
N ALA A 157 15.03 1.25 9.25
CA ALA A 157 14.99 2.42 8.40
C ALA A 157 14.90 1.99 6.93
N THR A 158 14.48 2.90 6.06
CA THR A 158 14.44 2.66 4.61
C THR A 158 15.55 3.47 3.96
N ASN A 159 16.41 2.84 3.17
CA ASN A 159 17.32 3.55 2.29
C ASN A 159 16.49 4.30 1.25
N VAL A 160 16.53 5.63 1.26
CA VAL A 160 15.64 6.45 0.44
C VAL A 160 15.93 6.30 -1.05
N ARG A 161 17.19 6.01 -1.42
CA ARG A 161 17.57 5.80 -2.82
C ARG A 161 17.13 4.42 -3.30
N GLU A 162 17.43 3.39 -2.53
CA GLU A 162 17.21 1.99 -2.94
C GLU A 162 15.77 1.49 -2.69
N GLY A 163 15.02 2.15 -1.80
CA GLY A 163 13.75 1.64 -1.24
C GLY A 163 13.95 0.47 -0.26
N ARG A 164 15.19 0.01 -0.08
CA ARG A 164 15.49 -1.17 0.73
C ARG A 164 15.34 -0.89 2.23
N GLU A 165 14.67 -1.79 2.95
CA GLU A 165 14.69 -1.79 4.41
C GLU A 165 16.08 -2.19 4.95
N MET A 166 16.57 -1.40 5.89
CA MET A 166 17.83 -1.56 6.60
C MET A 166 17.52 -1.73 8.08
N LYS A 167 18.26 -2.64 8.71
CA LYS A 167 18.19 -2.88 10.15
C LYS A 167 19.52 -2.50 10.79
N PHE A 168 19.46 -1.56 11.73
CA PHE A 168 20.62 -1.11 12.49
C PHE A 168 20.51 -1.58 13.93
N ASN A 169 21.63 -1.82 14.60
CA ASN A 169 21.63 -1.85 16.06
C ASN A 169 21.33 -0.43 16.59
N THR A 170 20.36 -0.28 17.48
CA THR A 170 19.89 1.04 17.94
C THR A 170 21.00 1.84 18.62
N ALA A 171 21.77 1.21 19.51
CA ALA A 171 22.85 1.88 20.23
C ALA A 171 23.96 2.33 19.26
N ALA A 172 24.32 1.48 18.29
CA ALA A 172 25.31 1.82 17.27
C ALA A 172 24.86 3.01 16.41
N LEU A 173 23.61 3.02 15.92
CA LEU A 173 23.09 4.12 15.12
C LEU A 173 23.00 5.42 15.94
N SER A 174 22.57 5.35 17.20
CA SER A 174 22.54 6.50 18.10
C SER A 174 23.93 7.10 18.25
N LYS A 175 24.95 6.26 18.49
CA LYS A 175 26.34 6.69 18.58
C LYS A 175 26.80 7.38 17.30
N LEU A 176 26.52 6.81 16.13
CA LEU A 176 26.84 7.40 14.82
C LEU A 176 26.17 8.76 14.60
N ILE A 177 24.95 8.97 15.11
CA ILE A 177 24.26 10.27 15.07
C ILE A 177 24.93 11.27 16.00
N THR A 178 25.21 10.89 17.25
CA THR A 178 25.91 11.74 18.23
C THR A 178 27.29 12.17 17.72
N GLU A 179 28.01 11.27 17.05
CA GLU A 179 29.32 11.53 16.42
C GLU A 179 29.23 12.28 15.08
N LYS A 180 28.02 12.70 14.65
CA LYS A 180 27.75 13.39 13.38
C LYS A 180 28.20 12.61 12.13
N ALA A 181 28.36 11.30 12.24
CA ALA A 181 28.55 10.41 11.09
C ALA A 181 27.25 10.23 10.30
N TRP A 182 26.12 10.33 10.99
CA TRP A 182 24.78 10.44 10.40
C TRP A 182 24.12 11.73 10.88
N GLN A 183 23.77 12.60 9.94
CA GLN A 183 23.25 13.93 10.25
C GLN A 183 21.78 14.00 9.89
N LEU A 184 20.98 14.64 10.76
CA LEU A 184 19.58 14.93 10.47
C LEU A 184 19.51 15.76 9.17
N THR A 185 18.66 15.35 8.24
CA THR A 185 18.46 16.02 6.95
C THR A 185 16.98 16.32 6.74
N THR A 186 16.66 17.17 5.76
CA THR A 186 15.28 17.61 5.51
C THR A 186 14.63 16.79 4.41
N GLU A 187 13.30 16.76 4.41
CA GLU A 187 12.53 16.17 3.30
C GLU A 187 12.83 16.88 1.97
N ALA A 188 13.13 18.18 2.00
CA ALA A 188 13.51 18.96 0.82
C ALA A 188 14.90 18.59 0.25
N GLU A 189 15.83 18.11 1.07
CA GLU A 189 17.09 17.54 0.58
C GLU A 189 16.88 16.14 0.03
N VAL A 190 16.05 15.35 0.70
CA VAL A 190 15.71 13.99 0.29
C VAL A 190 14.94 13.96 -1.03
N SER A 191 14.02 14.91 -1.26
CA SER A 191 13.27 14.99 -2.52
C SER A 191 14.18 15.27 -3.72
N LYS A 192 15.40 15.79 -3.52
CA LYS A 192 16.38 15.96 -4.62
C LYS A 192 17.01 14.64 -5.07
N ILE A 193 16.80 13.55 -4.32
CA ILE A 193 17.36 12.24 -4.62
C ILE A 193 16.43 11.52 -5.59
N THR A 194 16.96 11.15 -6.75
CA THR A 194 16.29 10.20 -7.64
C THR A 194 16.50 8.78 -7.12
N PRO A 195 15.42 8.03 -6.85
CA PRO A 195 15.51 6.62 -6.47
C PRO A 195 16.13 5.75 -7.56
N ASP A 196 16.74 4.64 -7.17
CA ASP A 196 17.33 3.67 -8.11
C ASP A 196 16.26 2.95 -8.92
N LYS A 197 15.06 2.80 -8.37
CA LYS A 197 13.87 2.29 -9.05
C LYS A 197 12.77 3.33 -9.02
N ARG A 198 12.29 3.70 -10.20
CA ARG A 198 11.18 4.63 -10.41
C ARG A 198 10.03 3.86 -11.06
N PHE A 199 8.94 3.67 -10.34
CA PHE A 199 7.81 2.87 -10.81
C PHE A 199 6.93 3.66 -11.77
N PHE A 200 6.36 3.00 -12.77
CA PHE A 200 5.49 3.69 -13.73
C PHE A 200 4.24 4.27 -13.04
N PRO A 201 3.66 5.36 -13.58
CA PRO A 201 2.40 5.90 -13.10
C PRO A 201 1.29 4.85 -13.13
N SER A 202 0.34 4.91 -12.20
CA SER A 202 -0.81 4.00 -12.17
C SER A 202 -1.71 4.11 -13.41
N SER A 203 -1.61 5.20 -14.17
CA SER A 203 -2.31 5.40 -15.44
C SER A 203 -1.72 4.58 -16.60
N TRP A 204 -0.54 3.97 -16.43
CA TRP A 204 0.03 3.05 -17.42
C TRP A 204 -0.51 1.65 -17.19
N SER A 205 -1.10 1.06 -18.23
CA SER A 205 -1.50 -0.35 -18.21
C SER A 205 -0.32 -1.25 -17.82
N PRO A 206 -0.52 -2.27 -16.99
CA PRO A 206 0.58 -3.14 -16.59
C PRO A 206 1.11 -3.94 -17.79
N GLY A 207 2.42 -4.16 -17.81
CA GLY A 207 3.08 -5.13 -18.68
C GLY A 207 3.38 -4.62 -20.08
N SER A 208 3.18 -5.49 -21.07
CA SER A 208 3.48 -5.23 -22.48
C SER A 208 2.73 -4.03 -23.04
N ASP A 209 1.49 -3.81 -22.57
CA ASP A 209 0.53 -2.92 -23.22
C ASP A 209 0.92 -1.44 -23.07
N SER A 210 1.77 -1.11 -22.10
CA SER A 210 2.32 0.23 -21.94
C SER A 210 3.78 0.33 -22.35
N ILE A 211 4.61 -0.66 -22.03
CA ILE A 211 6.05 -0.62 -22.29
C ILE A 211 6.34 -0.77 -23.78
N ARG A 212 5.77 -1.78 -24.43
CA ARG A 212 6.14 -2.12 -25.81
C ARG A 212 5.75 -1.02 -26.80
N PRO A 213 4.50 -0.51 -26.85
CA PRO A 213 4.13 0.54 -27.80
C PRO A 213 4.92 1.84 -27.60
N LYS A 214 5.22 2.20 -26.34
CA LYS A 214 5.80 3.50 -25.99
C LYS A 214 7.33 3.53 -25.99
N LEU A 215 7.99 2.40 -25.70
CA LEU A 215 9.43 2.34 -25.45
C LEU A 215 10.20 1.45 -26.43
N TYR A 216 9.49 0.63 -27.23
CA TYR A 216 10.12 -0.21 -28.26
C TYR A 216 9.55 0.11 -29.64
N GLU A 217 8.23 0.03 -29.81
CA GLU A 217 7.63 0.12 -31.15
C GLU A 217 7.72 1.51 -31.78
N SER A 218 7.82 2.55 -30.94
CA SER A 218 8.12 3.93 -31.31
C SER A 218 9.46 4.12 -32.04
N HIS A 219 10.31 3.08 -32.09
CA HIS A 219 11.58 3.08 -32.81
C HIS A 219 11.46 2.57 -34.26
N GLY A 220 10.25 2.48 -34.82
CA GLY A 220 10.06 2.09 -36.22
C GLY A 220 9.74 0.60 -36.42
N TRP A 221 9.19 -0.04 -35.38
CA TRP A 221 8.80 -1.45 -35.42
C TRP A 221 7.81 -1.78 -36.53
N ALA A 222 6.83 -0.91 -36.80
CA ALA A 222 5.84 -1.14 -37.85
C ALA A 222 6.51 -1.38 -39.22
N THR A 223 7.40 -0.48 -39.64
CA THR A 223 8.15 -0.61 -40.90
C THR A 223 9.09 -1.82 -40.88
N LYS A 224 9.80 -2.06 -39.76
CA LYS A 224 10.73 -3.19 -39.65
C LYS A 224 10.03 -4.54 -39.75
N SER A 225 8.94 -4.72 -39.02
CA SER A 225 8.15 -5.96 -39.00
C SER A 225 7.50 -6.23 -40.36
N GLU A 226 6.99 -5.21 -41.04
CA GLU A 226 6.47 -5.37 -42.40
C GLU A 226 7.57 -5.82 -43.38
N ASN A 227 8.73 -5.17 -43.35
CA ASN A 227 9.86 -5.53 -44.21
C ASN A 227 10.38 -6.95 -43.94
N LYS A 228 10.51 -7.33 -42.67
CA LYS A 228 10.94 -8.68 -42.26
C LYS A 228 9.94 -9.74 -42.72
N LYS A 229 8.65 -9.49 -42.52
CA LYS A 229 7.57 -10.37 -43.02
C LYS A 229 7.62 -10.51 -44.54
N LYS A 230 7.76 -9.40 -45.27
CA LYS A 230 7.85 -9.40 -46.75
C LYS A 230 9.06 -10.18 -47.25
N ALA A 231 10.21 -10.07 -46.56
CA ALA A 231 11.44 -10.75 -46.95
C ALA A 231 11.39 -12.27 -46.70
N ASP A 232 10.95 -12.69 -45.52
CA ASP A 232 11.11 -14.09 -45.09
C ASP A 232 9.91 -14.97 -45.46
N LEU A 233 8.69 -14.41 -45.48
CA LEU A 233 7.46 -15.19 -45.67
C LEU A 233 7.43 -16.00 -46.98
N PRO A 234 7.88 -15.49 -48.14
CA PRO A 234 7.92 -16.28 -49.36
C PRO A 234 8.78 -17.55 -49.21
N GLY A 235 9.93 -17.46 -48.54
CA GLY A 235 10.82 -18.59 -48.29
C GLY A 235 10.19 -19.63 -47.36
N ILE A 236 9.54 -19.18 -46.28
CA ILE A 236 8.79 -20.06 -45.37
C ILE A 236 7.69 -20.81 -46.10
N LYS A 237 6.89 -20.11 -46.92
CA LYS A 237 5.82 -20.75 -47.71
C LYS A 237 6.36 -21.76 -48.71
N ALA A 238 7.46 -21.43 -49.39
CA ALA A 238 8.11 -22.34 -50.33
C ALA A 238 8.61 -23.63 -49.63
N GLU A 239 9.15 -23.51 -48.43
CA GLU A 239 9.58 -24.66 -47.63
C GLU A 239 8.39 -25.54 -47.19
N ILE A 240 7.30 -24.93 -46.71
CA ILE A 240 6.08 -25.64 -46.36
C ILE A 240 5.54 -26.40 -47.57
N TYR A 241 5.42 -25.74 -48.72
CA TYR A 241 4.96 -26.39 -49.95
C TYR A 241 5.88 -27.52 -50.41
N LYS A 242 7.20 -27.36 -50.24
CA LYS A 242 8.19 -28.41 -50.54
C LYS A 242 7.96 -29.64 -49.67
N VAL A 243 7.75 -29.48 -48.36
CA VAL A 243 7.47 -30.59 -47.44
C VAL A 243 6.14 -31.27 -47.79
N MET A 244 5.08 -30.50 -48.00
CA MET A 244 3.75 -31.03 -48.35
C MET A 244 3.74 -31.86 -49.64
N LYS A 245 4.51 -31.43 -50.65
CA LYS A 245 4.60 -32.12 -51.96
C LYS A 245 5.68 -33.20 -52.00
N SER A 246 6.45 -33.38 -50.94
CA SER A 246 7.55 -34.34 -50.89
C SER A 246 7.02 -35.78 -50.99
N MET A 247 7.72 -36.61 -51.78
CA MET A 247 7.53 -38.06 -51.80
C MET A 247 8.47 -38.79 -50.81
N ASP A 248 9.30 -38.04 -50.09
CA ASP A 248 10.22 -38.58 -49.08
C ASP A 248 9.42 -39.22 -47.93
N PRO A 249 9.70 -40.48 -47.55
CA PRO A 249 9.14 -41.10 -46.35
C PRO A 249 9.33 -40.27 -45.07
N ALA A 250 10.36 -39.42 -45.01
CA ALA A 250 10.66 -38.55 -43.87
C ALA A 250 9.85 -37.23 -43.85
N LYS A 251 8.94 -36.98 -44.81
CA LYS A 251 8.18 -35.72 -44.88
C LYS A 251 7.37 -35.43 -43.62
N ASP A 252 6.86 -36.47 -42.94
CA ASP A 252 6.09 -36.29 -41.72
C ASP A 252 6.99 -35.80 -40.59
N ILE A 253 8.24 -36.28 -40.53
CA ILE A 253 9.25 -35.79 -39.59
C ILE A 253 9.57 -34.33 -39.89
N GLN A 254 9.81 -33.98 -41.16
CA GLN A 254 10.04 -32.58 -41.58
C GLN A 254 8.85 -31.68 -41.23
N TRP A 255 7.62 -32.17 -41.37
CA TRP A 255 6.43 -31.44 -40.95
C TRP A 255 6.40 -31.20 -39.44
N GLN A 256 6.74 -32.22 -38.64
CA GLN A 256 6.81 -32.07 -37.19
C GLN A 256 7.90 -31.08 -36.74
N THR A 257 8.96 -30.86 -37.52
CA THR A 257 9.98 -29.83 -37.18
C THR A 257 9.49 -28.40 -37.45
N LEU A 258 8.60 -28.18 -38.42
CA LEU A 258 8.03 -26.87 -38.71
C LEU A 258 7.13 -26.32 -37.58
N LYS A 259 6.50 -27.22 -36.81
CA LYS A 259 5.59 -26.88 -35.69
C LYS A 259 6.27 -26.14 -34.53
N PRO A 260 7.33 -26.68 -33.90
CA PRO A 260 8.03 -25.98 -32.80
C PRO A 260 8.75 -24.72 -33.28
N GLU A 261 9.08 -24.60 -34.57
CA GLU A 261 9.61 -23.38 -35.17
C GLU A 261 8.55 -22.30 -35.41
N GLY A 262 7.26 -22.63 -35.23
CA GLY A 262 6.15 -21.72 -35.46
C GLY A 262 5.90 -21.39 -36.93
N ARG A 263 6.42 -22.20 -37.87
CA ARG A 263 6.20 -22.03 -39.31
C ARG A 263 4.83 -22.55 -39.75
N VAL A 264 4.27 -23.49 -38.99
CA VAL A 264 2.90 -24.01 -39.15
C VAL A 264 2.19 -24.07 -37.78
N GLU A 265 0.86 -24.04 -37.79
CA GLU A 265 0.03 -24.21 -36.58
C GLU A 265 0.29 -25.56 -35.90
N ARG A 266 0.20 -25.58 -34.56
CA ARG A 266 0.55 -26.76 -33.73
C ARG A 266 -0.27 -28.01 -34.11
N GLU A 267 -1.54 -27.81 -34.38
CA GLU A 267 -2.49 -28.87 -34.73
C GLU A 267 -2.68 -29.02 -36.25
N ALA A 268 -1.82 -28.38 -37.07
CA ALA A 268 -1.92 -28.48 -38.52
C ALA A 268 -1.65 -29.91 -39.02
N ASP A 269 -2.49 -30.34 -39.95
CA ASP A 269 -2.36 -31.58 -40.71
C ASP A 269 -1.74 -31.26 -42.09
N ILE A 270 -0.65 -31.96 -42.42
CA ILE A 270 0.10 -31.77 -43.67
C ILE A 270 -0.76 -31.91 -44.94
N HIS A 271 -1.84 -32.70 -44.90
CA HIS A 271 -2.64 -33.05 -46.07
C HIS A 271 -3.66 -31.97 -46.45
N ASN A 272 -4.09 -31.13 -45.50
CA ASN A 272 -5.12 -30.12 -45.73
C ASN A 272 -4.64 -28.69 -45.40
N TYR A 273 -3.38 -28.54 -45.00
CA TYR A 273 -2.82 -27.24 -44.66
C TYR A 273 -2.74 -26.31 -45.87
N ASN A 274 -3.11 -25.04 -45.69
CA ASN A 274 -2.97 -24.01 -46.71
C ASN A 274 -2.13 -22.85 -46.15
N PRO A 275 -0.83 -22.75 -46.46
CA PRO A 275 0.03 -21.69 -45.94
C PRO A 275 -0.38 -20.29 -46.43
N ASP A 276 -1.19 -20.17 -47.49
CA ASP A 276 -1.67 -18.88 -47.99
C ASP A 276 -2.88 -18.34 -47.22
N ALA A 277 -3.63 -19.20 -46.54
CA ALA A 277 -4.75 -18.80 -45.69
C ALA A 277 -4.33 -18.42 -44.26
N VAL A 278 -3.07 -18.67 -43.89
CA VAL A 278 -2.55 -18.45 -42.54
C VAL A 278 -2.05 -17.01 -42.36
N GLU A 279 -2.40 -16.41 -41.22
CA GLU A 279 -1.88 -15.11 -40.82
C GLU A 279 -0.51 -15.28 -40.12
N TYR A 280 0.50 -14.55 -40.59
CA TYR A 280 1.85 -14.58 -40.03
C TYR A 280 2.22 -13.25 -39.36
N HIS A 281 2.90 -13.34 -38.22
CA HIS A 281 3.42 -12.21 -37.44
C HIS A 281 4.94 -12.25 -37.40
N VAL A 282 5.57 -11.11 -37.08
CA VAL A 282 6.98 -11.07 -36.71
C VAL A 282 7.07 -11.15 -35.19
N ASP A 283 7.83 -12.12 -34.72
CA ASP A 283 8.06 -12.43 -33.31
C ASP A 283 9.49 -12.02 -32.90
N HIS A 284 9.63 -11.61 -31.64
CA HIS A 284 10.92 -11.36 -31.00
C HIS A 284 11.41 -12.62 -30.29
N GLU A 285 12.65 -13.03 -30.59
CA GLU A 285 13.35 -14.14 -29.92
C GLU A 285 14.78 -13.71 -29.54
N PRO A 286 15.08 -13.52 -28.24
CA PRO A 286 14.19 -13.69 -27.07
C PRO A 286 13.08 -12.62 -27.00
N ASP A 287 12.06 -12.88 -26.17
CA ASP A 287 10.98 -11.92 -25.86
C ASP A 287 11.57 -10.60 -25.33
N LEU A 288 11.07 -9.45 -25.80
CA LEU A 288 11.52 -8.12 -25.37
C LEU A 288 11.39 -7.90 -23.85
N ALA A 289 10.48 -8.61 -23.18
CA ALA A 289 10.38 -8.60 -21.73
C ALA A 289 11.65 -9.13 -21.04
N ILE A 290 12.37 -10.07 -21.66
CA ILE A 290 13.64 -10.60 -21.17
C ILE A 290 14.71 -9.49 -21.23
N SER A 291 14.83 -8.79 -22.36
CA SER A 291 15.75 -7.65 -22.50
C SER A 291 15.39 -6.51 -21.54
N TRP A 292 14.09 -6.22 -21.40
CA TRP A 292 13.58 -5.24 -20.43
C TRP A 292 14.00 -5.55 -19.01
N ASN A 293 13.73 -6.77 -18.54
CA ASN A 293 14.06 -7.20 -17.18
C ASN A 293 15.58 -7.40 -16.98
N GLY A 294 16.31 -7.63 -18.07
CA GLY A 294 17.76 -7.85 -18.09
C GLY A 294 18.60 -6.57 -18.12
N GLY A 295 18.01 -5.40 -18.39
CA GLY A 295 18.73 -4.13 -18.29
C GLY A 295 18.14 -2.97 -19.10
N ASP A 296 17.28 -3.20 -20.10
CA ASP A 296 16.79 -2.10 -20.94
C ASP A 296 15.92 -1.10 -20.17
N ASN A 297 15.33 -1.53 -19.06
CA ASN A 297 14.63 -0.66 -18.13
C ASN A 297 15.55 0.34 -17.42
N ASN A 298 16.87 0.26 -17.61
CA ASN A 298 17.88 1.18 -17.08
C ASN A 298 18.84 1.68 -18.19
N ALA A 299 18.41 1.63 -19.44
CA ALA A 299 19.22 2.00 -20.61
C ALA A 299 18.66 3.21 -21.36
N LYS A 300 19.38 3.63 -22.40
CA LYS A 300 18.96 4.65 -23.38
C LYS A 300 18.12 4.05 -24.51
N ASP A 301 17.49 4.92 -25.30
CA ASP A 301 16.66 4.53 -26.45
C ASP A 301 17.44 3.72 -27.50
N ASP A 302 18.73 3.99 -27.73
CA ASP A 302 19.53 3.28 -28.74
C ASP A 302 19.62 1.77 -28.47
N LEU A 303 19.84 1.37 -27.22
CA LEU A 303 19.89 -0.05 -26.87
C LEU A 303 18.55 -0.74 -27.11
N ARG A 304 17.44 -0.08 -26.72
CA ARG A 304 16.08 -0.61 -26.96
C ARG A 304 15.75 -0.69 -28.44
N LYS A 305 16.18 0.32 -29.21
CA LYS A 305 16.07 0.35 -30.67
C LYS A 305 16.82 -0.82 -31.30
N ASP A 306 18.05 -1.09 -30.87
CA ASP A 306 18.83 -2.22 -31.37
C ASP A 306 18.13 -3.54 -31.05
N HIS A 307 17.65 -3.73 -29.82
CA HIS A 307 16.94 -4.96 -29.46
C HIS A 307 15.64 -5.19 -30.25
N VAL A 308 14.85 -4.15 -30.52
CA VAL A 308 13.57 -4.29 -31.26
C VAL A 308 13.74 -4.40 -32.77
N LEU A 309 14.82 -3.84 -33.34
CA LEU A 309 15.03 -3.78 -34.79
C LEU A 309 16.08 -4.76 -35.34
N ASN A 310 16.89 -5.39 -34.49
CA ASN A 310 17.93 -6.31 -34.92
C ASN A 310 17.33 -7.59 -35.52
N ASP A 311 17.70 -7.92 -36.76
CA ASP A 311 17.20 -9.10 -37.47
C ASP A 311 17.55 -10.42 -36.79
N SER A 312 18.63 -10.49 -36.01
CA SER A 312 18.96 -11.71 -35.25
C SER A 312 17.91 -12.04 -34.19
N ASN A 313 17.14 -11.04 -33.76
CA ASN A 313 16.10 -11.20 -32.75
C ASN A 313 14.71 -11.38 -33.37
N LEU A 314 14.59 -11.44 -34.70
CA LEU A 314 13.32 -11.44 -35.40
C LEU A 314 13.12 -12.70 -36.22
N ARG A 315 11.96 -13.32 -36.09
CA ARG A 315 11.50 -14.41 -36.94
C ARG A 315 10.05 -14.22 -37.36
N VAL A 316 9.70 -14.77 -38.51
CA VAL A 316 8.31 -14.80 -38.98
C VAL A 316 7.68 -16.12 -38.55
N VAL A 317 6.58 -16.05 -37.83
CA VAL A 317 5.84 -17.21 -37.29
C VAL A 317 4.35 -17.06 -37.53
N THR A 318 3.58 -18.14 -37.40
CA THR A 318 2.12 -18.05 -37.44
C THR A 318 1.61 -17.21 -36.27
N LYS A 319 0.49 -16.50 -36.48
CA LYS A 319 -0.18 -15.73 -35.44
C LYS A 319 -0.55 -16.60 -34.24
N GLN A 320 -1.04 -17.82 -34.48
CA GLN A 320 -1.41 -18.74 -33.41
C GLN A 320 -0.20 -19.08 -32.54
N PHE A 321 0.95 -19.38 -33.14
CA PHE A 321 2.19 -19.65 -32.42
C PHE A 321 2.61 -18.45 -31.56
N ASN A 322 2.62 -17.25 -32.14
CA ASN A 322 2.99 -16.02 -31.45
C ASN A 322 2.08 -15.73 -30.24
N LEU A 323 0.77 -15.89 -30.40
CA LEU A 323 -0.22 -15.69 -29.34
C LEU A 323 -0.14 -16.75 -28.23
N ALA A 324 0.30 -17.97 -28.56
CA ALA A 324 0.44 -19.08 -27.62
C ALA A 324 1.74 -19.03 -26.80
N LYS A 325 2.70 -18.17 -27.17
CA LYS A 325 3.96 -18.03 -26.43
C LYS A 325 3.68 -17.60 -24.98
N PRO A 326 4.36 -18.19 -23.98
CA PRO A 326 4.26 -17.73 -22.61
C PRO A 326 4.77 -16.29 -22.55
N LYS A 327 3.92 -15.38 -22.07
CA LYS A 327 4.28 -13.97 -21.94
C LYS A 327 5.14 -13.77 -20.71
N THR A 328 6.37 -13.28 -20.90
CA THR A 328 7.21 -12.88 -19.77
C THR A 328 6.68 -11.57 -19.20
N LYS A 329 6.57 -11.47 -17.87
CA LYS A 329 6.07 -10.26 -17.20
C LYS A 329 7.16 -9.18 -17.22
N TYR A 330 6.79 -7.98 -17.62
CA TYR A 330 7.68 -6.82 -17.53
C TYR A 330 7.75 -6.29 -16.10
N PHE A 331 8.93 -5.85 -15.68
CA PHE A 331 9.09 -4.99 -14.52
C PHE A 331 8.46 -3.62 -14.76
N LEU A 332 7.57 -3.18 -13.87
CA LEU A 332 6.88 -1.90 -13.98
C LEU A 332 7.63 -0.75 -13.33
N TRP A 333 8.95 -0.74 -13.53
CA TRP A 333 9.84 0.31 -13.04
C TRP A 333 11.01 0.48 -14.00
N VAL A 334 11.59 1.68 -13.96
CA VAL A 334 12.82 2.03 -14.65
C VAL A 334 13.93 2.33 -13.66
N GLY A 335 15.16 2.01 -14.05
CA GLY A 335 16.34 2.29 -13.27
C GLY A 335 16.75 3.76 -13.32
N ARG A 336 17.70 4.15 -12.49
CA ARG A 336 18.24 5.54 -12.40
C ARG A 336 18.77 6.09 -13.73
N ASN A 337 19.44 5.25 -14.52
CA ASN A 337 20.06 5.62 -15.79
C ASN A 337 19.10 5.49 -16.98
N PHE A 338 17.83 5.15 -16.74
CA PHE A 338 16.83 5.14 -17.80
C PHE A 338 16.64 6.54 -18.37
N GLU A 339 16.75 6.61 -19.70
CA GLU A 339 16.57 7.80 -20.51
C GLU A 339 15.69 7.43 -21.70
N SER A 340 14.73 8.28 -22.08
CA SER A 340 13.96 8.11 -23.30
C SER A 340 13.59 9.47 -23.89
N GLU A 341 14.11 9.75 -25.08
CA GLU A 341 13.78 10.96 -25.84
C GLU A 341 12.32 10.92 -26.29
N LYS A 342 11.82 9.73 -26.65
CA LYS A 342 10.43 9.53 -27.08
C LYS A 342 9.40 9.96 -26.03
N LEU A 343 9.77 9.91 -24.76
CA LEU A 343 8.90 10.25 -23.63
C LEU A 343 9.39 11.46 -22.83
N ASN A 344 10.38 12.20 -23.34
CA ASN A 344 11.00 13.34 -22.66
C ASN A 344 11.50 13.00 -21.24
N VAL A 345 12.16 11.85 -21.10
CA VAL A 345 12.71 11.35 -19.83
C VAL A 345 14.23 11.47 -19.87
N PRO A 346 14.81 12.60 -19.41
CA PRO A 346 16.25 12.68 -19.21
C PRO A 346 16.70 11.80 -18.04
N LYS A 347 18.02 11.64 -17.90
CA LYS A 347 18.61 10.94 -16.76
C LYS A 347 18.13 11.56 -15.45
N ASP A 348 17.90 10.73 -14.44
CA ASP A 348 17.45 11.15 -13.12
C ASP A 348 16.06 11.85 -13.08
N ALA A 349 15.30 11.89 -14.19
CA ALA A 349 13.96 12.47 -14.24
C ALA A 349 12.98 11.92 -13.18
N LYS A 350 12.09 12.78 -12.67
CA LYS A 350 11.06 12.38 -11.70
C LYS A 350 9.71 12.08 -12.34
N ALA A 351 9.60 12.29 -13.64
CA ALA A 351 8.38 12.09 -14.42
C ALA A 351 8.67 11.38 -15.75
N ILE A 352 7.62 10.79 -16.30
CA ILE A 352 7.56 10.19 -17.63
C ILE A 352 6.43 10.84 -18.42
N GLY A 353 6.79 11.63 -19.43
CA GLY A 353 5.88 12.62 -20.01
C GLY A 353 5.39 13.60 -18.95
N SER A 354 4.06 13.77 -18.84
CA SER A 354 3.42 14.64 -17.85
C SER A 354 3.12 13.99 -16.50
N ASN A 355 3.45 12.70 -16.32
CA ASN A 355 3.07 11.94 -15.13
C ASN A 355 4.28 11.69 -14.23
N PRO A 356 4.18 11.90 -12.91
CA PRO A 356 5.27 11.57 -12.00
C PRO A 356 5.50 10.06 -11.96
N PHE A 357 6.76 9.65 -11.86
CA PHE A 357 7.08 8.30 -11.44
C PHE A 357 6.60 8.08 -9.99
N LEU A 358 6.43 6.82 -9.63
CA LEU A 358 6.01 6.40 -8.30
C LEU A 358 7.17 5.77 -7.52
N THR A 359 7.08 5.86 -6.21
CA THR A 359 7.82 5.02 -5.27
C THR A 359 7.26 3.60 -5.28
N GLU A 360 7.95 2.65 -4.65
CA GLU A 360 7.47 1.26 -4.51
C GLU A 360 6.12 1.14 -3.77
N HIS A 361 5.75 2.17 -3.00
CA HIS A 361 4.47 2.27 -2.29
C HIS A 361 3.41 3.05 -3.07
N GLY A 362 3.64 3.31 -4.36
CA GLY A 362 2.67 3.99 -5.23
C GLY A 362 2.53 5.49 -5.00
N LYS A 363 3.42 6.12 -4.23
CA LYS A 363 3.41 7.58 -4.03
C LYS A 363 4.22 8.30 -5.10
N PRO A 364 3.78 9.46 -5.62
CA PRO A 364 4.56 10.26 -6.56
C PRO A 364 5.95 10.61 -6.04
N ILE A 365 6.94 10.58 -6.92
CA ILE A 365 8.28 11.13 -6.67
C ILE A 365 8.21 12.64 -6.99
N LEU A 366 8.43 13.47 -5.96
CA LEU A 366 8.39 14.94 -6.04
C LEU A 366 9.76 15.52 -6.36
#